data_AF-A0A7Y2JUB1-F1
#
_entry.id   AF-A0A7Y2JUB1-F1
#
_cell.length_a   1.000
_cell.length_b   1.000
_cell.length_c   1.000
_cell.angle_alpha   90.00
_cell.angle_beta   90.00
_cell.angle_gamma   90.00
#
_symmetry.space_group_name_H-M   'P 1'
#
loop_
_entity.id
_entity.type
_entity.pdbx_description
1 polymer ?
#
loop_
_entity_poly.entity_id
_entity_poly.type
_entity_poly.pdbx_seq_one_letter_code
_entity_poly.pdbx_strand_id
1 'polypeptide(L)'
;MRPDPTDGTLDFESQAQAGARVASRLADAIPNGPEATMAVSRSLTDTEIVCGLSFLGTVLEIASVSSKTLAEAQKERRGLLSRPPQKPARQRTKWN
;
A
#
# COMPACT_ATOMS: atom_id res chain seq x y z
N MET A 1 16.92 26.17 -9.53
CA MET A 1 17.46 25.19 -10.48
C MET A 1 16.26 24.47 -11.07
N ARG A 2 15.91 24.69 -12.35
CA ARG A 2 14.83 23.95 -13.02
C ARG A 2 15.44 22.68 -13.63
N PRO A 3 14.84 21.49 -13.48
CA PRO A 3 15.36 20.27 -14.09
C PRO A 3 15.32 20.38 -15.63
N ASP A 4 16.38 19.87 -16.26
CA ASP A 4 16.57 19.85 -17.71
C ASP A 4 15.73 18.73 -18.34
N PRO A 5 14.88 19.00 -19.34
CA PRO A 5 14.01 18.01 -19.97
C PRO A 5 14.75 17.01 -20.89
N THR A 6 16.08 17.11 -21.05
CA THR A 6 16.86 16.24 -21.96
C THR A 6 17.47 14.99 -21.33
N ASP A 7 17.30 14.74 -20.02
CA ASP A 7 17.94 13.59 -19.36
C ASP A 7 17.21 12.24 -19.55
N GLY A 8 16.10 12.21 -20.30
CA GLY A 8 15.35 10.99 -20.62
C GLY A 8 14.71 10.27 -19.41
N THR A 9 14.99 10.72 -18.18
CA THR A 9 14.35 10.28 -16.97
C THR A 9 13.01 10.99 -16.84
N LEU A 10 11.92 10.25 -17.06
CA LEU A 10 10.60 10.67 -16.61
C LEU A 10 10.69 11.11 -15.14
N ASP A 11 10.07 12.23 -14.79
CA ASP A 11 9.97 12.60 -13.37
C ASP A 11 9.20 11.52 -12.57
N PHE A 12 9.41 11.50 -11.25
CA PHE A 12 8.84 10.45 -10.39
C PHE A 12 7.31 10.35 -10.51
N GLU A 13 6.63 11.49 -10.67
CA GLU A 13 5.18 11.54 -10.85
C GLU A 13 4.74 10.91 -12.17
N SER A 14 5.46 11.19 -13.25
CA SER A 14 5.25 10.62 -14.58
C SER A 14 5.50 9.11 -14.60
N GLN A 15 6.53 8.63 -13.89
CA GLN A 15 6.81 7.21 -13.72
C GLN A 15 5.70 6.50 -12.93
N ALA A 16 5.25 7.10 -11.82
CA ALA A 16 4.16 6.58 -11.02
C ALA A 16 2.85 6.51 -11.83
N GLN A 17 2.56 7.54 -12.63
CA GLN A 17 1.39 7.56 -13.51
C GLN A 17 1.48 6.51 -14.61
N ALA A 18 2.67 6.30 -15.20
CA ALA A 18 2.91 5.23 -16.16
C ALA A 18 2.71 3.84 -15.52
N GLY A 19 3.27 3.61 -14.34
CA GLY A 19 3.09 2.35 -13.60
C GLY A 19 1.63 2.08 -13.23
N ALA A 20 0.89 3.09 -12.78
CA ALA A 20 -0.53 2.99 -12.49
C ALA A 20 -1.34 2.62 -13.75
N ARG A 21 -1.04 3.24 -14.89
CA ARG A 21 -1.68 2.88 -16.18
C ARG A 21 -1.43 1.43 -16.57
N VAL A 22 -0.20 0.94 -16.40
CA VAL A 22 0.16 -0.47 -16.66
C VAL A 22 -0.63 -1.40 -15.75
N ALA A 23 -0.68 -1.10 -14.44
CA ALA A 23 -1.44 -1.87 -13.47
C ALA A 23 -2.93 -1.93 -13.83
N SER A 24 -3.55 -0.81 -14.21
CA SER A 24 -4.95 -0.76 -14.65
C SER A 24 -5.19 -1.59 -15.91
N ARG A 25 -4.36 -1.45 -16.95
CA ARG A 25 -4.49 -2.22 -18.20
C ARG A 25 -4.40 -3.72 -17.95
N LEU A 26 -3.49 -4.16 -17.07
CA LEU A 26 -3.37 -5.55 -16.68
C LEU A 26 -4.57 -6.01 -15.85
N ALA A 27 -5.03 -5.20 -14.89
CA ALA A 27 -6.21 -5.50 -14.07
C ALA A 27 -7.48 -5.68 -14.92
N ASP A 28 -7.64 -4.89 -15.98
CA ASP A 28 -8.76 -5.02 -16.91
C ASP A 28 -8.63 -6.26 -17.81
N ALA A 29 -7.42 -6.70 -18.12
CA ALA A 29 -7.15 -7.86 -18.96
C ALA A 29 -7.27 -9.20 -18.23
N ILE A 30 -6.89 -9.25 -16.94
CA ILE A 30 -6.88 -10.47 -16.13
C ILE A 30 -8.22 -11.23 -16.12
N PRO A 31 -9.38 -10.57 -15.94
CA PRO A 31 -10.69 -11.24 -16.00
C PRO A 31 -10.99 -11.89 -17.36
N ASN A 32 -10.37 -11.40 -18.43
CA ASN A 32 -10.53 -11.93 -19.80
C ASN A 32 -9.60 -13.11 -20.09
N GLY A 33 -8.80 -13.55 -19.11
CA GLY A 33 -7.97 -14.75 -19.18
C GLY A 33 -6.52 -14.51 -19.61
N PRO A 34 -5.74 -15.60 -19.71
CA PRO A 34 -4.30 -15.53 -19.88
C PRO A 34 -3.88 -14.98 -21.25
N GLU A 35 -4.62 -15.25 -22.32
CA GLU A 35 -4.30 -14.75 -23.66
C GLU A 35 -4.44 -13.23 -23.74
N ALA A 36 -5.54 -12.67 -23.22
CA ALA A 36 -5.75 -11.22 -23.14
C ALA A 36 -4.67 -10.54 -22.30
N THR A 37 -4.32 -11.14 -21.16
CA THR A 37 -3.25 -10.65 -20.28
C THR A 37 -1.89 -10.68 -20.97
N MET A 38 -1.57 -11.75 -21.70
CA MET A 38 -0.34 -11.84 -22.50
C MET A 38 -0.31 -10.84 -23.65
N ALA A 39 -1.45 -10.61 -24.32
CA ALA A 39 -1.55 -9.63 -25.40
C ALA A 39 -1.26 -8.21 -24.88
N VAL A 40 -1.83 -7.84 -23.73
CA VAL A 40 -1.49 -6.56 -23.07
C VAL A 40 -0.02 -6.53 -22.68
N SER A 41 0.51 -7.57 -22.05
CA SER A 41 1.91 -7.62 -21.62
C SER A 41 2.89 -7.46 -22.78
N ARG A 42 2.62 -8.09 -23.94
CA ARG A 42 3.43 -7.96 -25.16
C ARG A 42 3.35 -6.59 -25.83
N SER A 43 2.32 -5.81 -25.51
CA SER A 43 2.14 -4.46 -26.04
C SER A 43 2.83 -3.37 -25.20
N LEU A 44 3.42 -3.73 -24.05
CA LEU A 44 4.11 -2.79 -23.19
C LEU A 44 5.51 -2.50 -23.71
N THR A 45 5.92 -1.25 -23.60
CA THR A 45 7.30 -0.82 -23.82
C THR A 45 8.19 -1.17 -22.62
N ASP A 46 9.50 -1.25 -22.83
CA ASP A 46 10.46 -1.50 -21.74
C ASP A 46 10.32 -0.47 -20.60
N THR A 47 10.11 0.80 -20.96
CA THR A 47 9.86 1.88 -19.99
C THR A 47 8.59 1.64 -19.17
N GLU A 48 7.50 1.21 -19.80
CA GLU A 48 6.25 0.87 -19.11
C GLU A 48 6.43 -0.33 -18.18
N ILE A 49 7.19 -1.35 -18.60
CA ILE A 49 7.49 -2.52 -17.78
C ILE A 49 8.26 -2.10 -16.52
N VAL A 50 9.32 -1.30 -16.67
CA VAL A 50 10.09 -0.78 -15.53
C VAL A 50 9.22 0.05 -14.60
N CYS A 51 8.41 0.97 -15.13
CA CYS A 51 7.49 1.79 -14.34
C CYS A 51 6.45 0.93 -13.60
N GLY A 52 5.89 -0.08 -14.27
CA GLY A 52 4.92 -1.01 -13.69
C GLY A 52 5.51 -1.84 -12.55
N LEU A 53 6.74 -2.35 -12.72
CA LEU A 53 7.44 -3.10 -11.67
C LEU A 53 7.80 -2.22 -10.48
N SER A 54 8.31 -1.01 -10.71
CA SER A 54 8.60 -0.06 -9.64
C SER A 54 7.33 0.32 -8.87
N PHE A 55 6.24 0.59 -9.57
CA PHE A 55 4.93 0.86 -8.96
C PHE A 55 4.44 -0.31 -8.11
N LEU A 56 4.53 -1.55 -8.62
CA LEU A 56 4.16 -2.75 -7.88
C LEU A 56 5.00 -2.92 -6.61
N GLY A 57 6.31 -2.66 -6.68
CA GLY A 57 7.20 -2.69 -5.52
C GLY A 57 6.72 -1.75 -4.40
N THR A 58 6.41 -0.50 -4.76
CA THR A 58 5.87 0.50 -3.83
C THR A 58 4.53 0.05 -3.22
N VAL A 59 3.62 -0.49 -4.02
CA VAL A 59 2.33 -0.99 -3.53
C VAL A 59 2.52 -2.14 -2.52
N LEU A 60 3.43 -3.08 -2.80
CA LEU A 60 3.72 -4.19 -1.89
C LEU A 60 4.37 -3.71 -0.58
N GLU A 61 5.21 -2.69 -0.65
CA GLU A 61 5.78 -2.05 0.54
C GLU A 61 4.69 -1.40 1.41
N ILE A 62 3.81 -0.60 0.80
CA ILE A 62 2.66 0.02 1.49
C ILE A 62 1.77 -1.05 2.11
N ALA A 63 1.48 -2.13 1.38
CA ALA A 63 0.67 -3.25 1.90
C ALA A 63 1.34 -3.95 3.08
N SER A 64 2.67 -4.13 3.05
CA SER A 64 3.44 -4.72 4.14
C SER A 64 3.38 -3.87 5.41
N VAL A 65 3.61 -2.56 5.27
CA VAL A 65 3.52 -1.61 6.40
C VAL A 65 2.11 -1.56 6.95
N SER A 66 1.10 -1.45 6.08
CA SER A 66 -0.32 -1.42 6.47
C SER A 66 -0.73 -2.67 7.24
N SER A 67 -0.24 -3.85 6.83
CA SER A 67 -0.52 -5.12 7.52
C SER A 67 0.06 -5.14 8.94
N LYS A 68 1.28 -4.60 9.14
CA LYS A 68 1.90 -4.48 10.47
C LYS A 68 1.12 -3.53 11.36
N THR A 69 0.79 -2.35 10.85
CA THR A 69 0.00 -1.35 11.59
C THR A 69 -1.37 -1.90 11.99
N LEU A 70 -2.04 -2.64 11.10
CA LEU A 70 -3.31 -3.28 11.41
C LEU A 70 -3.16 -4.34 12.52
N ALA A 71 -2.09 -5.14 12.49
CA ALA A 71 -1.83 -6.13 13.53
C ALA A 71 -1.57 -5.48 14.91
N GLU A 72 -0.85 -4.37 14.94
CA GLU A 72 -0.61 -3.59 16.17
C GLU A 72 -1.92 -3.00 16.72
N ALA A 73 -2.74 -2.39 15.87
CA ALA A 73 -4.05 -1.86 16.27
C ALA A 73 -4.99 -2.97 16.80
N GLN A 74 -4.97 -4.16 16.18
CA GLN A 74 -5.72 -5.30 16.68
C GLN A 74 -5.20 -5.80 18.03
N LYS A 75 -3.89 -5.79 18.26
CA LYS A 75 -3.28 -6.16 19.54
C LYS A 75 -3.67 -5.18 20.64
N GLU A 76 -3.62 -3.88 20.37
CA GLU A 76 -4.06 -2.83 21.30
C GLU A 76 -5.54 -3.02 21.66
N ARG A 77 -6.40 -3.20 20.66
CA ARG A 77 -7.84 -3.45 20.86
C ARG A 77 -8.09 -4.67 21.75
N ARG A 78 -7.37 -5.77 21.56
CA ARG A 78 -7.49 -6.96 22.43
C ARG A 78 -7.00 -6.68 23.85
N GLY A 79 -5.93 -5.92 24.02
CA GLY A 79 -5.41 -5.52 25.33
C GLY A 79 -6.41 -4.66 26.12
N LEU A 80 -7.11 -3.75 25.44
CA LEU A 80 -8.17 -2.93 26.03
C LEU A 80 -9.38 -3.77 26.46
N LEU A 81 -9.80 -4.74 25.65
CA LEU A 81 -10.90 -5.64 25.96
C LEU A 81 -10.57 -6.66 27.08
N SER A 82 -9.28 -6.95 27.29
CA SER A 82 -8.81 -7.90 28.31
C SER A 82 -8.55 -7.24 29.67
N ARG A 83 -8.64 -5.90 29.76
CA ARG A 83 -8.41 -5.17 31.00
C ARG A 83 -9.71 -5.15 31.82
N PRO A 84 -9.77 -5.79 33.01
CA PRO A 84 -10.97 -5.76 33.84
C PRO A 84 -11.27 -4.32 34.29
N PRO A 85 -12.54 -3.95 34.49
CA PRO A 85 -12.91 -2.61 34.95
C PRO A 85 -12.19 -2.34 36.28
N GLN A 86 -11.37 -1.29 36.31
CA GLN A 86 -10.80 -0.78 37.56
C GLN A 86 -11.96 -0.29 38.43
N LYS A 87 -12.36 -1.10 39.42
CA LYS A 87 -13.29 -0.62 40.44
C LYS A 87 -12.64 0.59 41.12
N PRO A 88 -13.35 1.73 41.25
CA PRO A 88 -12.81 2.86 41.99
C PRO A 88 -12.49 2.35 43.40
N ALA A 89 -11.24 2.56 43.83
CA ALA A 89 -10.80 2.19 45.15
C ALA A 89 -11.75 2.85 46.16
N ARG A 90 -12.56 2.05 46.86
CA ARG A 90 -13.38 2.53 47.97
C ARG A 90 -12.42 3.14 48.98
N GLN A 91 -12.31 4.47 48.99
CA GLN A 91 -11.73 5.20 50.11
C GLN A 91 -12.54 4.81 51.34
N ARG A 92 -11.96 3.94 52.17
CA ARG A 92 -12.41 3.73 53.54
C ARG A 92 -12.15 5.03 54.28
N THR A 93 -13.11 5.95 54.25
CA THR A 93 -13.21 7.02 55.22
C THR A 93 -13.39 6.37 56.59
N LYS A 94 -12.29 6.28 57.35
CA LYS A 94 -12.36 6.07 58.80
C LYS A 94 -12.87 7.38 59.39
N TRP A 95 -14.10 7.37 59.89
CA TRP A 95 -14.54 8.36 60.87
C TRP A 95 -14.14 7.87 62.26
N ASN A 96 -13.36 8.69 62.96
CA ASN A 96 -13.19 8.66 64.41
C ASN A 96 -14.13 9.70 65.00
#